data_AF-A0A6I2ZXW8-F1
#
_entry.id   AF-A0A6I2ZXW8-F1
#
_cell.length_a   1.000
_cell.length_b   1.000
_cell.length_c   1.000
_cell.angle_alpha   90.00
_cell.angle_beta   90.00
_cell.angle_gamma   90.00
#
_symmetry.space_group_name_H-M   'P 1'
#
loop_
_entity.id
_entity.type
_entity.pdbx_description
1 polymer ?
#
loop_
_entity_poly.entity_id
_entity_poly.type
_entity_poly.pdbx_seq_one_letter_code
_entity_poly.pdbx_strand_id
1 'polypeptide(L)'
;MLEAEAEDSAIAALEALGPEASAALIDPLAAQVADAWSGIDPAWVPRTQSKAAAVFADGAVVCSGIIDVELGGPSAGVPGVIVEVKSGKPVAAHQAEAYLYGLLLALRDGLAPGAVARWYPGSELAAVVVSEGLLASAAARLEQAMLRWAELLCGRTPQESSGPWCGWCPDNEVCPSRRVDRSAPAGPAGDLEFEAEFDPERDW
;
A
#
# COMPACT_ATOMS: atom_id res chain seq x y z
N MET A 1 12.79 4.52 13.85
CA MET A 1 11.52 3.80 13.96
C MET A 1 10.48 4.87 14.19
N LEU A 2 9.86 5.36 13.10
CA LEU A 2 8.69 6.24 13.20
C LEU A 2 7.54 5.29 13.53
N GLU A 3 7.18 5.23 14.80
CA GLU A 3 6.05 4.42 15.26
C GLU A 3 4.76 5.01 14.68
N ALA A 4 3.82 4.14 14.32
CA ALA A 4 2.58 4.48 13.63
C ALA A 4 1.60 5.19 14.59
N GLU A 5 1.88 6.43 14.97
CA GLU A 5 1.01 7.25 15.85
C GLU A 5 -0.41 7.43 15.29
N ALA A 6 -0.61 7.23 13.98
CA ALA A 6 -1.90 7.40 13.31
C ALA A 6 -2.90 6.25 13.55
N GLU A 7 -2.44 5.00 13.69
CA GLU A 7 -3.32 3.84 13.94
C GLU A 7 -3.83 3.82 15.38
N ASP A 8 -2.94 4.10 16.34
CA ASP A 8 -3.30 4.23 17.76
C ASP A 8 -4.35 5.35 17.96
N SER A 9 -4.30 6.41 17.15
CA SER A 9 -5.28 7.49 17.19
C SER A 9 -6.68 7.08 16.72
N ALA A 10 -6.82 6.14 15.78
CA ALA A 10 -8.13 5.74 15.26
C ALA A 10 -8.84 4.77 16.21
N ILE A 11 -8.11 3.83 16.78
CA ILE A 11 -8.61 2.91 17.81
C ILE A 11 -9.01 3.71 19.06
N ALA A 12 -8.15 4.63 19.53
CA ALA A 12 -8.47 5.49 20.65
C ALA A 12 -9.69 6.39 20.39
N ALA A 13 -9.85 6.89 19.15
CA ALA A 13 -11.03 7.66 18.77
C ALA A 13 -12.32 6.82 18.82
N LEU A 14 -12.27 5.56 18.36
CA LEU A 14 -13.38 4.62 18.50
C LEU A 14 -13.69 4.35 19.98
N GLU A 15 -12.69 3.99 20.78
CA GLU A 15 -12.86 3.75 22.21
C GLU A 15 -13.49 4.95 22.94
N ALA A 16 -13.12 6.18 22.56
CA ALA A 16 -13.66 7.41 23.12
C ALA A 16 -15.15 7.65 22.80
N LEU A 17 -15.70 7.07 21.72
CA LEU A 17 -17.13 7.17 21.37
C LEU A 17 -18.01 6.35 22.34
N GLY A 18 -17.42 5.43 23.10
CA GLY A 18 -18.15 4.45 23.89
C GLY A 18 -18.70 3.30 23.05
N PRO A 19 -19.11 2.19 23.70
CA PRO A 19 -19.35 0.91 23.04
C PRO A 19 -20.51 0.94 22.05
N GLU A 20 -21.62 1.61 22.37
CA GLU A 20 -22.82 1.65 21.52
C GLU A 20 -22.57 2.44 20.23
N ALA A 21 -21.96 3.63 20.34
CA ALA A 21 -21.64 4.45 19.18
C ALA A 21 -20.54 3.83 18.31
N SER A 22 -19.57 3.15 18.93
CA SER A 22 -18.56 2.36 18.21
C SER A 22 -19.19 1.22 17.42
N ALA A 23 -20.07 0.44 18.05
CA ALA A 23 -20.77 -0.66 17.39
C ALA A 23 -21.62 -0.15 16.22
N ALA A 24 -22.36 0.95 16.41
CA ALA A 24 -23.15 1.55 15.34
C ALA A 24 -22.31 1.97 14.11
N LEU A 25 -21.03 2.30 14.30
CA LEU A 25 -20.10 2.65 13.22
C LEU A 25 -19.43 1.42 12.60
N ILE A 26 -19.05 0.42 13.42
CA ILE A 26 -18.26 -0.74 13.00
C ILE A 26 -19.13 -1.85 12.42
N ASP A 27 -20.30 -2.13 13.01
CA ASP A 27 -21.14 -3.28 12.64
C ASP A 27 -21.52 -3.31 11.15
N PRO A 28 -21.88 -2.17 10.50
CA PRO A 28 -22.18 -2.18 9.07
C PRO A 28 -20.95 -2.50 8.21
N LEU A 29 -19.76 -2.10 8.65
CA LEU A 29 -18.50 -2.39 7.97
C LEU A 29 -18.12 -3.86 8.16
N ALA A 30 -18.23 -4.36 9.40
CA ALA A 30 -17.99 -5.76 9.74
C ALA A 30 -18.92 -6.70 8.96
N ALA A 31 -20.20 -6.34 8.80
CA ALA A 31 -21.15 -7.11 8.00
C ALA A 31 -20.75 -7.18 6.52
N GLN A 32 -20.28 -6.06 5.93
CA GLN A 32 -19.79 -6.05 4.55
C GLN A 32 -18.53 -6.91 4.37
N VAL A 33 -17.60 -6.86 5.33
CA VAL A 33 -16.41 -7.72 5.33
C VAL A 33 -16.82 -9.18 5.46
N ALA A 34 -17.69 -9.51 6.40
CA ALA A 34 -18.16 -10.88 6.61
C ALA A 34 -18.84 -11.44 5.37
N ASP A 35 -19.67 -10.65 4.69
CA ASP A 35 -20.34 -11.03 3.45
C ASP A 35 -19.33 -11.26 2.31
N ALA A 36 -18.48 -10.26 2.03
CA ALA A 36 -17.53 -10.29 0.92
C ALA A 36 -16.46 -11.38 1.03
N TRP A 37 -16.06 -11.72 2.26
CA TRP A 37 -15.03 -12.73 2.53
C TRP A 37 -15.62 -14.07 3.03
N SER A 38 -16.94 -14.25 2.94
CA SER A 38 -17.58 -15.53 3.20
C SER A 38 -17.37 -16.52 2.05
N GLY A 39 -17.33 -17.81 2.36
CA GLY A 39 -17.34 -18.87 1.35
C GLY A 39 -16.06 -19.00 0.52
N ILE A 40 -14.94 -18.44 0.96
CA ILE A 40 -13.63 -18.68 0.35
C ILE A 40 -13.34 -20.18 0.40
N ASP A 41 -13.09 -20.78 -0.76
CA ASP A 41 -12.74 -22.18 -0.86
C ASP A 41 -11.46 -22.47 -0.04
N PRO A 42 -11.50 -23.34 0.98
CA PRO A 42 -10.34 -23.67 1.80
C PRO A 42 -9.14 -24.20 1.01
N ALA A 43 -9.34 -24.73 -0.20
CA ALA A 43 -8.26 -25.15 -1.09
C ALA A 43 -7.34 -23.99 -1.51
N TRP A 44 -7.82 -22.74 -1.43
CA TRP A 44 -7.01 -21.54 -1.63
C TRP A 44 -6.16 -21.19 -0.40
N VAL A 45 -6.24 -21.91 0.72
CA VAL A 45 -5.37 -21.69 1.91
C VAL A 45 -5.29 -20.21 2.31
N PRO A 46 -6.40 -19.56 2.66
CA PRO A 46 -6.41 -18.13 2.98
C PRO A 46 -5.53 -17.83 4.19
N ARG A 47 -4.69 -16.80 4.09
CA ARG A 47 -3.82 -16.32 5.16
C ARG A 47 -4.00 -14.82 5.30
N THR A 48 -4.05 -14.33 6.53
CA THR A 48 -4.13 -12.89 6.80
C THR A 48 -2.86 -12.42 7.48
N GLN A 49 -2.52 -11.14 7.29
CA GLN A 49 -1.40 -10.48 7.98
C GLN A 49 -0.06 -11.23 7.79
N SER A 50 0.15 -11.76 6.59
CA SER A 50 1.35 -12.52 6.27
C SER A 50 2.53 -11.58 6.08
N LYS A 51 3.68 -11.93 6.63
CA LYS A 51 4.89 -11.09 6.54
C LYS A 51 5.67 -11.42 5.27
N ALA A 52 6.18 -10.39 4.61
CA ALA A 52 7.14 -10.53 3.53
C ALA A 52 8.29 -9.55 3.76
N ALA A 53 9.53 -10.00 3.52
CA ALA A 53 10.71 -9.17 3.68
C ALA A 53 11.75 -9.52 2.62
N ALA A 54 12.42 -8.49 2.10
CA ALA A 54 13.57 -8.58 1.22
C ALA A 54 14.74 -7.84 1.86
N VAL A 55 15.91 -8.48 1.81
CA VAL A 55 17.16 -7.98 2.41
C VAL A 55 18.11 -7.58 1.29
N PHE A 56 18.64 -6.36 1.36
CA PHE A 56 19.53 -5.77 0.37
C PHE A 56 20.82 -5.26 1.02
N ALA A 57 21.84 -5.00 0.19
CA ALA A 57 23.11 -4.41 0.60
C ALA A 57 23.73 -5.11 1.83
N ASP A 58 23.87 -6.44 1.75
CA ASP A 58 24.44 -7.29 2.82
C ASP A 58 23.76 -7.12 4.19
N GLY A 59 22.48 -6.79 4.20
CA GLY A 59 21.70 -6.60 5.44
C GLY A 59 21.57 -5.15 5.90
N ALA A 60 22.18 -4.20 5.20
CA ALA A 60 22.07 -2.78 5.54
C ALA A 60 20.67 -2.20 5.27
N VAL A 61 19.91 -2.81 4.36
CA VAL A 61 18.54 -2.37 4.04
C VAL A 61 17.61 -3.57 4.08
N VAL A 62 16.53 -3.45 4.85
CA VAL A 62 15.43 -4.42 4.88
C VAL A 62 14.16 -3.70 4.45
N CYS A 63 13.55 -4.19 3.38
CA CYS A 63 12.20 -3.79 3.00
C CYS A 63 11.25 -4.88 3.47
N SER A 64 10.31 -4.54 4.34
CA SER A 64 9.34 -5.49 4.88
C SER A 64 7.93 -4.94 4.82
N GLY A 65 6.96 -5.83 4.67
CA GLY A 65 5.55 -5.52 4.60
C GLY A 65 4.71 -6.58 5.31
N ILE A 66 3.49 -6.19 5.65
CA ILE A 66 2.43 -7.09 6.11
C ILE A 66 1.36 -7.07 5.03
N ILE A 67 1.07 -8.25 4.49
CA ILE A 67 0.07 -8.44 3.45
C ILE A 67 -1.26 -8.74 4.13
N ASP A 68 -2.29 -7.95 3.84
CA ASP A 68 -3.60 -8.07 4.48
C ASP A 68 -4.21 -9.45 4.28
N VAL A 69 -4.27 -9.89 3.01
CA VAL A 69 -4.78 -11.22 2.64
C VAL A 69 -3.91 -11.84 1.55
N GLU A 70 -3.50 -13.08 1.76
CA GLU A 70 -2.93 -13.97 0.74
C GLU A 70 -3.88 -15.15 0.50
N LEU A 71 -4.16 -15.41 -0.77
CA LEU A 71 -4.90 -16.58 -1.25
C LEU A 71 -3.98 -17.36 -2.20
N GLY A 72 -4.07 -18.68 -2.18
CA GLY A 72 -3.29 -19.57 -3.02
C GLY A 72 -1.80 -19.58 -2.67
N GLY A 73 -0.98 -19.73 -3.71
CA GLY A 73 0.47 -19.74 -3.63
C GLY A 73 1.07 -21.16 -3.62
N PRO A 74 2.39 -21.28 -3.44
CA PRO A 74 3.12 -22.54 -3.58
C PRO A 74 2.55 -23.68 -2.72
N SER A 75 2.13 -23.38 -1.49
CA SER A 75 1.54 -24.38 -0.57
C SER A 75 0.16 -24.89 -1.01
N ALA A 76 -0.58 -24.10 -1.79
CA ALA A 76 -1.91 -24.43 -2.28
C ALA A 76 -1.89 -25.08 -3.68
N GLY A 77 -0.75 -25.01 -4.40
CA GLY A 77 -0.63 -25.54 -5.76
C GLY A 77 -1.42 -24.75 -6.82
N VAL A 78 -1.88 -23.54 -6.48
CA VAL A 78 -2.58 -22.61 -7.39
C VAL A 78 -1.87 -21.24 -7.39
N PRO A 79 -1.99 -20.43 -8.46
CA PRO A 79 -1.40 -19.10 -8.49
C PRO A 79 -1.82 -18.26 -7.28
N GLY A 80 -0.85 -17.58 -6.67
CA GLY A 80 -1.11 -16.70 -5.52
C GLY A 80 -1.89 -15.46 -5.91
N VAL A 81 -2.75 -14.98 -5.02
CA VAL A 81 -3.41 -13.69 -5.11
C VAL A 81 -3.20 -12.98 -3.79
N ILE A 82 -2.69 -11.76 -3.84
CA ILE A 82 -2.66 -10.89 -2.66
C ILE A 82 -3.78 -9.86 -2.78
N VAL A 83 -4.38 -9.51 -1.65
CA VAL A 83 -5.41 -8.48 -1.60
C VAL A 83 -5.06 -7.48 -0.52
N GLU A 84 -4.98 -6.22 -0.92
CA GLU A 84 -4.91 -5.07 -0.02
C GLU A 84 -6.32 -4.63 0.37
N VAL A 85 -6.61 -4.60 1.66
CA VAL A 85 -7.92 -4.26 2.20
C VAL A 85 -7.91 -2.83 2.71
N LYS A 86 -8.75 -1.97 2.14
CA LYS A 86 -8.83 -0.56 2.53
C LYS A 86 -10.24 -0.20 2.98
N SER A 87 -10.36 0.47 4.11
CA SER A 87 -11.63 0.99 4.62
C SER A 87 -12.03 2.36 4.04
N GLY A 88 -11.08 3.06 3.40
CA GLY A 88 -11.27 4.40 2.83
C GLY A 88 -11.69 4.41 1.36
N LYS A 89 -11.58 5.58 0.72
CA LYS A 89 -11.83 5.71 -0.73
C LYS A 89 -10.63 5.22 -1.55
N PRO A 90 -10.85 4.69 -2.76
CA PRO A 90 -9.75 4.39 -3.67
C PRO A 90 -8.92 5.63 -4.00
N VAL A 91 -7.60 5.53 -3.84
CA VAL A 91 -6.63 6.52 -4.35
C VAL A 91 -5.53 5.82 -5.13
N ALA A 92 -4.92 6.52 -6.09
CA ALA A 92 -3.91 5.95 -6.97
C ALA A 92 -2.73 5.31 -6.22
N ALA A 93 -2.33 5.89 -5.08
CA ALA A 93 -1.25 5.38 -4.24
C ALA A 93 -1.47 3.91 -3.78
N HIS A 94 -2.72 3.50 -3.54
CA HIS A 94 -3.04 2.13 -3.12
C HIS A 94 -2.63 1.08 -4.17
N GLN A 95 -2.56 1.46 -5.45
CA GLN A 95 -2.11 0.55 -6.51
C GLN A 95 -0.62 0.23 -6.38
N ALA A 96 0.19 1.27 -6.14
CA ALA A 96 1.62 1.12 -5.98
C ALA A 96 1.98 0.30 -4.73
N GLU A 97 1.19 0.43 -3.65
CA GLU A 97 1.32 -0.40 -2.44
C GLU A 97 1.09 -1.89 -2.76
N ALA A 98 -0.01 -2.22 -3.43
CA ALA A 98 -0.29 -3.60 -3.85
C ALA A 98 0.82 -4.18 -4.74
N TYR A 99 1.42 -3.35 -5.62
CA TYR A 99 2.52 -3.79 -6.49
C TYR A 99 3.81 -4.06 -5.72
N LEU A 100 4.11 -3.23 -4.73
CA LEU A 100 5.23 -3.45 -3.82
C LEU A 100 5.05 -4.76 -3.04
N TYR A 101 3.85 -5.04 -2.53
CA TYR A 101 3.58 -6.31 -1.86
C TYR A 101 3.66 -7.52 -2.81
N GLY A 102 3.25 -7.36 -4.07
CA GLY A 102 3.43 -8.38 -5.10
C GLY A 102 4.91 -8.70 -5.33
N LEU A 103 5.76 -7.68 -5.38
CA LEU A 103 7.22 -7.83 -5.48
C LEU A 103 7.81 -8.49 -4.22
N LEU A 104 7.44 -8.03 -3.02
CA LEU A 104 7.95 -8.61 -1.77
C LEU A 104 7.57 -10.08 -1.63
N LEU A 105 6.35 -10.45 -2.03
CA LEU A 105 5.92 -11.84 -2.07
C LEU A 105 6.74 -12.66 -3.06
N ALA A 106 6.95 -12.13 -4.28
CA ALA A 106 7.77 -12.78 -5.30
C ALA A 106 9.20 -13.03 -4.81
N LEU A 107 9.80 -12.06 -4.11
CA LEU A 107 11.14 -12.18 -3.52
C LEU A 107 11.17 -13.18 -2.36
N ARG A 108 10.13 -13.21 -1.52
CA ARG A 108 10.02 -14.15 -0.39
C ARG A 108 9.91 -15.60 -0.86
N ASP A 109 9.06 -15.85 -1.86
CA ASP A 109 8.67 -17.21 -2.25
C ASP A 109 9.44 -17.72 -3.48
N GLY A 110 10.20 -16.85 -4.15
CA GLY A 110 10.86 -17.17 -5.43
C GLY A 110 9.90 -17.37 -6.60
N LEU A 111 8.62 -17.06 -6.40
CA LEU A 111 7.55 -17.20 -7.38
C LEU A 111 6.60 -16.00 -7.26
N ALA A 112 6.33 -15.33 -8.38
CA ALA A 112 5.39 -14.23 -8.41
C ALA A 112 3.95 -14.71 -8.13
N PRO A 113 3.14 -13.95 -7.37
CA PRO A 113 1.70 -14.19 -7.36
C PRO A 113 1.13 -14.00 -8.77
N GLY A 114 0.03 -14.68 -9.10
CA GLY A 114 -0.66 -14.51 -10.37
C GLY A 114 -1.42 -13.19 -10.46
N ALA A 115 -1.87 -12.64 -9.32
CA ALA A 115 -2.54 -11.35 -9.28
C ALA A 115 -2.28 -10.60 -7.96
N VAL A 116 -2.41 -9.28 -8.04
CA VAL A 116 -2.53 -8.38 -6.90
C VAL A 116 -3.89 -7.70 -6.99
N ALA A 117 -4.56 -7.49 -5.86
CA ALA A 117 -5.87 -6.88 -5.85
C ALA A 117 -6.01 -5.87 -4.72
N ARG A 118 -6.99 -5.00 -4.87
CA ARG A 118 -7.45 -4.08 -3.83
C ARG A 118 -8.92 -4.34 -3.60
N TRP A 119 -9.33 -4.32 -2.34
CA TRP A 119 -10.73 -4.45 -1.97
C TRP A 119 -11.13 -3.32 -1.03
N TYR A 120 -12.32 -2.78 -1.28
CA TYR A 120 -12.97 -1.77 -0.46
C TYR A 120 -14.38 -2.26 -0.08
N PRO A 121 -14.89 -1.94 1.12
CA PRO A 121 -16.25 -2.24 1.51
C PRO A 121 -17.26 -1.77 0.46
N GLY A 122 -18.16 -2.68 0.06
CA GLY A 122 -19.19 -2.40 -0.95
C GLY A 122 -18.68 -2.32 -2.38
N SER A 123 -17.46 -2.78 -2.67
CA SER A 123 -16.88 -2.83 -4.01
C SER A 123 -16.50 -4.25 -4.44
N GLU A 124 -16.42 -4.43 -5.75
CA GLU A 124 -15.81 -5.61 -6.37
C GLU A 124 -14.29 -5.63 -6.18
N LEU A 125 -13.70 -6.81 -6.25
CA LEU A 125 -12.25 -6.97 -6.16
C LEU A 125 -11.56 -6.34 -7.38
N ALA A 126 -10.77 -5.30 -7.17
CA ALA A 126 -10.01 -4.63 -8.22
C ALA A 126 -8.67 -5.34 -8.46
N ALA A 127 -8.72 -6.49 -9.14
CA ALA A 127 -7.57 -7.34 -9.43
C ALA A 127 -6.79 -6.92 -10.68
N VAL A 128 -5.47 -7.07 -10.63
CA VAL A 128 -4.54 -6.87 -11.74
C VAL A 128 -3.64 -8.09 -11.84
N VAL A 129 -3.51 -8.64 -13.05
CA VAL A 129 -2.58 -9.75 -13.33
C VAL A 129 -1.15 -9.26 -13.16
N VAL A 130 -0.34 -10.06 -12.48
CA VAL A 130 1.07 -9.73 -12.28
C VAL A 130 1.86 -10.15 -13.51
N SER A 131 2.46 -9.16 -14.16
CA SER A 131 3.39 -9.34 -15.26
C SER A 131 4.82 -9.05 -14.83
N GLU A 132 5.78 -9.46 -15.65
CA GLU A 132 7.19 -9.10 -15.47
C GLU A 132 7.37 -7.56 -15.45
N GLY A 133 6.69 -6.84 -16.36
CA GLY A 133 6.76 -5.38 -16.42
C GLY A 133 6.22 -4.71 -15.15
N LEU A 134 5.17 -5.25 -14.54
CA LEU A 134 4.66 -4.76 -13.26
C LEU A 134 5.70 -4.93 -12.15
N LEU A 135 6.33 -6.11 -12.06
CA LEU A 135 7.37 -6.38 -11.07
C LEU A 135 8.62 -5.53 -11.29
N ALA A 136 9.04 -5.35 -12.55
CA ALA A 136 10.16 -4.50 -12.91
C ALA A 136 9.90 -3.03 -12.51
N SER A 137 8.69 -2.53 -12.76
CA SER A 137 8.26 -1.19 -12.35
C SER A 137 8.26 -1.03 -10.83
N ALA A 138 7.72 -2.01 -10.10
CA ALA A 138 7.75 -2.02 -8.63
C ALA A 138 9.18 -2.04 -8.08
N ALA A 139 10.07 -2.84 -8.69
CA ALA A 139 11.46 -2.96 -8.29
C ALA A 139 12.24 -1.67 -8.53
N ALA A 140 12.06 -1.03 -9.69
CA ALA A 140 12.67 0.26 -10.00
C ALA A 140 12.24 1.36 -9.02
N ARG A 141 10.94 1.38 -8.65
CA ARG A 141 10.43 2.33 -7.64
C ARG A 141 11.04 2.07 -6.26
N LEU A 142 11.17 0.80 -5.87
CA LEU A 142 11.81 0.42 -4.60
C LEU A 142 13.29 0.82 -4.58
N GLU A 143 14.03 0.54 -5.65
CA GLU A 143 15.43 0.96 -5.81
C GLU A 143 15.59 2.47 -5.67
N GLN A 144 14.78 3.25 -6.40
CA GLN A 144 14.81 4.72 -6.30
C GLN A 144 14.49 5.20 -4.89
N ALA A 145 13.54 4.57 -4.21
CA ALA A 145 13.21 4.90 -2.83
C ALA A 145 14.39 4.62 -1.87
N MET A 146 15.04 3.46 -2.01
CA MET A 146 16.21 3.09 -1.21
C MET A 146 17.38 4.05 -1.44
N LEU A 147 17.66 4.41 -2.69
CA LEU A 147 18.73 5.37 -3.03
C LEU A 147 18.45 6.76 -2.46
N ARG A 148 17.23 7.29 -2.64
CA ARG A 148 16.82 8.57 -2.06
C ARG A 148 16.93 8.55 -0.54
N TRP A 149 16.51 7.45 0.10
CA TRP A 149 16.62 7.32 1.55
C TRP A 149 18.08 7.31 2.02
N ALA A 150 18.96 6.59 1.31
CA ALA A 150 20.39 6.57 1.59
C ALA A 150 21.04 7.96 1.45
N GLU A 151 20.68 8.72 0.41
CA GLU A 151 21.17 10.10 0.24
C GLU A 151 20.77 11.01 1.41
N LEU A 152 19.52 10.92 1.86
CA LEU A 152 19.03 11.68 3.03
C LEU A 152 19.81 11.29 4.30
N LEU A 153 20.06 10.00 4.52
CA LEU A 153 20.88 9.52 5.63
C LEU A 153 22.34 10.01 5.55
N CYS A 154 22.86 10.21 4.34
CA CYS A 154 24.21 10.76 4.11
C CYS A 154 24.26 12.30 4.17
N GLY A 155 23.17 12.97 4.58
CA GLY A 155 23.16 14.41 4.84
C GLY A 155 22.70 15.27 3.66
N ARG A 156 22.11 14.68 2.60
CA ARG A 156 21.42 15.47 1.56
C ARG A 156 20.28 16.24 2.21
N THR A 157 20.20 17.55 1.96
CA THR A 157 19.07 18.36 2.42
C THR A 157 17.80 17.96 1.67
N PRO A 158 16.70 17.62 2.35
CA PRO A 158 15.44 17.30 1.70
C PRO A 158 14.90 18.54 0.98
N GLN A 159 14.31 18.32 -0.20
CA GLN A 159 13.53 19.34 -0.88
C GLN A 159 12.08 19.19 -0.45
N GLU A 160 11.58 20.16 0.32
CA GLU A 160 10.22 20.16 0.81
C GLU A 160 9.31 20.96 -0.12
N SER A 161 8.11 20.44 -0.37
CA SER A 161 7.05 21.11 -1.12
C SER A 161 5.72 20.95 -0.39
N SER A 162 4.89 22.00 -0.36
CA SER A 162 3.53 21.88 0.14
C SER A 162 2.73 20.89 -0.72
N GLY A 163 1.81 20.16 -0.08
CA GLY A 163 0.96 19.20 -0.78
C GLY A 163 -0.18 18.67 0.08
N PRO A 164 -1.04 17.81 -0.48
CA PRO A 164 -2.20 17.23 0.23
C PRO A 164 -1.81 16.52 1.53
N TRP A 165 -0.61 15.92 1.56
CA TRP A 165 -0.07 15.21 2.72
C TRP A 165 0.26 16.12 3.91
N CYS A 166 0.44 17.43 3.70
CA CYS A 166 0.69 18.37 4.80
C CYS A 166 -0.48 18.41 5.80
N GLY A 167 -1.71 18.08 5.38
CA GLY A 167 -2.86 17.98 6.29
C GLY A 167 -2.75 16.85 7.31
N TRP A 168 -1.97 15.81 6.98
CA TRP A 168 -1.76 14.62 7.80
C TRP A 168 -0.43 14.64 8.57
N CYS A 169 0.41 15.66 8.34
CA CYS A 169 1.70 15.79 9.01
C CYS A 169 1.49 16.21 10.48
N PRO A 170 2.08 15.52 11.48
CA PRO A 170 1.96 15.92 12.89
C PRO A 170 2.59 17.29 13.17
N ASP A 171 3.59 17.68 12.39
CA ASP A 171 4.27 18.97 12.50
C ASP A 171 3.58 20.09 11.69
N ASN A 172 2.36 19.86 11.19
CA ASN A 172 1.71 20.77 10.24
C ASN A 172 1.59 22.22 10.76
N GLU A 173 1.42 22.44 12.07
CA GLU A 173 1.25 23.78 12.61
C GLU A 173 2.56 24.58 12.68
N VAL A 174 3.69 23.87 12.76
CA VAL A 174 5.03 24.47 12.91
C VAL A 174 5.87 24.38 11.64
N CYS A 175 5.51 23.52 10.69
CA CYS A 175 6.23 23.31 9.43
C CYS A 175 6.15 24.55 8.52
N PRO A 176 7.29 25.19 8.17
CA PRO A 176 7.31 26.32 7.24
C PRO A 176 6.79 25.95 5.85
N SER A 177 7.03 24.72 5.40
CA SER A 177 6.67 24.22 4.07
C SER A 177 5.17 24.07 3.86
N ARG A 178 4.36 23.89 4.92
CA ARG A 178 2.89 23.95 4.82
C ARG A 178 2.39 25.33 4.40
N ARG A 179 3.09 26.40 4.83
CA ARG A 179 2.68 27.79 4.64
C ARG A 179 2.97 28.30 3.22
N VAL A 180 3.64 27.49 2.40
CA VAL A 180 3.95 27.84 1.01
C VAL A 180 2.68 27.67 0.15
N ASP A 181 2.23 28.82 -0.32
CA ASP A 181 1.05 29.16 -1.11
C ASP A 181 0.28 28.03 -1.83
N ARG A 182 -1.00 27.89 -1.49
CA ARG A 182 -1.98 27.05 -2.20
C ARG A 182 -2.30 27.53 -3.62
N SER A 183 -1.86 28.75 -3.97
CA SER A 183 -2.00 29.38 -5.29
C SER A 183 -0.75 29.30 -6.16
N ALA A 184 0.36 28.76 -5.62
CA ALA A 184 1.47 28.35 -6.46
C ALA A 184 0.94 27.31 -7.46
N PRO A 185 1.25 27.43 -8.77
CA PRO A 185 0.99 26.31 -9.67
C PRO A 185 1.64 25.09 -9.04
N ALA A 186 0.96 23.94 -9.09
CA ALA A 186 1.61 22.69 -8.74
C ALA A 186 2.98 22.72 -9.42
N GLY A 187 4.06 22.69 -8.62
CA GLY A 187 5.38 22.42 -9.19
C GLY A 187 5.24 21.18 -10.07
N PRO A 188 5.99 21.05 -11.17
CA PRO A 188 5.86 19.91 -12.07
C PRO A 188 5.71 18.68 -11.20
N ALA A 189 4.56 18.01 -11.30
CA ALA A 189 4.18 16.94 -10.39
C ALA A 189 5.33 15.96 -10.44
N GLY A 190 6.24 15.98 -9.46
CA GLY A 190 7.60 15.51 -9.67
C GLY A 190 7.56 14.16 -10.34
N ASP A 191 7.95 14.12 -11.62
CA ASP A 191 7.46 13.23 -12.68
C ASP A 191 6.95 11.86 -12.19
N LEU A 192 5.76 11.88 -11.60
CA LEU A 192 4.91 10.71 -11.40
C LEU A 192 3.64 10.94 -12.23
N GLU A 193 3.83 11.44 -13.46
CA GLU A 193 2.86 11.24 -14.52
C GLU A 193 2.76 9.74 -14.77
N PHE A 194 1.81 9.10 -14.10
CA PHE A 194 1.29 7.80 -14.51
C PHE A 194 0.10 8.04 -15.45
N GLU A 195 0.32 8.87 -16.47
CA GLU A 195 -0.54 8.97 -17.65
C GLU A 195 0.14 8.22 -18.80
N ALA A 196 0.43 6.94 -18.60
CA ALA A 196 0.50 6.03 -19.73
C ALA A 196 -0.94 5.57 -19.99
N GLU A 197 -1.59 6.19 -20.97
CA GLU A 197 -2.73 5.58 -21.63
C GLU A 197 -2.27 4.19 -22.09
N PHE A 198 -2.86 3.16 -21.48
CA PHE A 198 -2.57 1.76 -21.78
C PHE A 198 -2.85 1.50 -23.26
N ASP A 199 -1.81 1.18 -24.03
CA ASP A 199 -1.91 0.87 -25.46
C ASP A 199 -1.86 -0.65 -25.65
N PRO A 200 -3.03 -1.29 -25.93
CA PRO A 200 -3.11 -2.73 -26.09
C PRO A 200 -2.51 -3.24 -27.42
N GLU A 201 -1.83 -2.42 -28.23
CA GLU A 201 -1.06 -2.91 -29.37
C GLU A 201 0.46 -2.82 -29.14
N ARG A 202 0.90 -2.08 -28.11
CA ARG A 202 2.32 -1.82 -27.83
C ARG A 202 2.82 -2.45 -26.54
N ASP A 203 1.93 -2.65 -25.57
CA ASP A 203 2.28 -3.10 -24.21
C ASP A 203 1.90 -4.58 -23.95
N TRP A 204 1.75 -5.39 -25.02
CA TRP A 204 1.66 -6.86 -24.97
C TRP A 204 2.96 -7.54 -25.41
#